data_AF-A0A131ZW95-F1
#
_entry.id   AF-A0A131ZW95-F1
#
_cell.length_a   1.000
_cell.length_b   1.000
_cell.length_c   1.000
_cell.angle_alpha   90.00
_cell.angle_beta   90.00
_cell.angle_gamma   90.00
#
_symmetry.space_group_name_H-M   'P 1'
#
loop_
_entity.id
_entity.type
_entity.pdbx_description
1 polymer ?
#
loop_
_entity_poly.entity_id
_entity_poly.type
_entity_poly.pdbx_seq_one_letter_code
_entity_poly.pdbx_strand_id
1 'polypeptide(L)'
;MQEMAAIIKIAKNINCYCLFATHFHNLGKNLPNIRHIHMKSSFNNGDLVIHYKAIIDDDLEDSQSFGIEVMKSIKMPEYLIKDAQKRLSTICNANIDDKTFQQIISSSRNSCRGDTEQFIKSIEQMI
;
A
#
# COMPACT_ATOMS: atom_id res chain seq x y z
N MET A 1 -3.03 -2.93 14.57
CA MET A 1 -4.12 -3.30 15.50
C MET A 1 -5.07 -2.15 15.85
N GLN A 2 -4.61 -0.90 16.01
CA GLN A 2 -5.48 0.21 16.45
C GLN A 2 -6.61 0.56 15.46
N GLU A 3 -6.34 0.55 14.14
CA GLU A 3 -7.34 0.92 13.12
C GLU A 3 -8.54 -0.05 13.04
N MET A 4 -8.28 -1.36 13.17
CA MET A 4 -9.35 -2.37 13.24
C MET A 4 -10.26 -2.16 14.45
N ALA A 5 -9.69 -1.82 15.61
CA ALA A 5 -10.46 -1.57 16.83
C ALA A 5 -11.37 -0.35 16.69
N ALA A 6 -10.89 0.72 16.03
CA ALA A 6 -11.70 1.90 15.75
C ALA A 6 -12.88 1.57 14.84
N ILE A 7 -12.65 0.83 13.76
CA ILE A 7 -13.72 0.43 12.82
C ILE A 7 -14.76 -0.46 13.50
N ILE A 8 -14.33 -1.45 14.28
CA ILE A 8 -15.27 -2.31 15.03
C ILE A 8 -16.11 -1.47 16.00
N LYS A 9 -15.50 -0.51 16.70
CA LYS A 9 -16.22 0.37 17.63
C LYS A 9 -17.26 1.22 16.91
N ILE A 10 -16.90 1.80 15.78
CA ILE A 10 -17.82 2.61 14.96
C ILE A 10 -18.96 1.73 14.44
N ALA A 11 -18.63 0.60 13.82
CA ALA A 11 -19.58 -0.29 13.16
C ALA A 11 -20.53 -0.99 14.15
N LYS A 12 -20.09 -1.37 15.36
CA LYS A 12 -20.91 -2.14 16.30
C LYS A 12 -21.53 -1.31 17.42
N ASN A 13 -20.86 -0.25 17.88
CA ASN A 13 -21.29 0.46 19.10
C ASN A 13 -21.88 1.84 18.82
N ILE A 14 -21.35 2.56 17.82
CA ILE A 14 -21.77 3.94 17.54
C ILE A 14 -22.83 3.96 16.44
N ASN A 15 -22.67 3.10 15.42
CA ASN A 15 -23.59 2.95 14.29
C ASN A 15 -23.91 4.28 13.57
N CYS A 16 -22.89 5.09 13.34
CA CYS A 16 -23.00 6.34 12.57
C CYS A 16 -22.59 6.16 11.10
N TYR A 17 -23.00 7.09 10.25
CA TYR A 17 -22.44 7.21 8.91
C TYR A 17 -20.98 7.66 9.01
N CYS A 18 -20.06 6.84 8.49
CA CYS A 18 -18.63 7.09 8.55
C CYS A 18 -17.98 6.76 7.20
N LEU A 19 -17.14 7.67 6.72
CA LEU A 19 -16.22 7.40 5.61
C LEU A 19 -14.81 7.28 6.21
N PHE A 20 -14.15 6.15 5.98
CA PHE A 20 -12.84 5.86 6.53
C PHE A 20 -11.84 5.63 5.39
N ALA A 21 -11.01 6.63 5.11
CA ALA A 21 -9.94 6.52 4.11
C ALA A 21 -8.73 5.79 4.71
N THR A 22 -8.29 4.71 4.08
CA THR A 22 -7.15 3.91 4.56
C THR A 22 -6.34 3.35 3.40
N HIS A 23 -5.07 3.07 3.66
CA HIS A 23 -4.19 2.34 2.73
C HIS A 23 -4.28 0.81 2.91
N PHE A 24 -5.04 0.32 3.90
CA PHE A 24 -5.23 -1.11 4.14
C PHE A 24 -6.43 -1.66 3.38
N HIS A 25 -6.16 -2.38 2.28
CA HIS A 25 -7.18 -2.92 1.39
C HIS A 25 -8.16 -3.93 2.04
N ASN A 26 -7.73 -4.63 3.11
CA ASN A 26 -8.50 -5.71 3.74
C ASN A 26 -9.21 -5.30 5.04
N LEU A 27 -9.21 -4.00 5.36
CA LEU A 27 -9.66 -3.52 6.66
C LEU A 27 -11.20 -3.58 6.76
N GLY A 28 -11.74 -4.42 7.65
CA GLY A 28 -13.19 -4.49 7.89
C GLY A 28 -13.99 -5.40 6.96
N LYS A 29 -13.34 -6.17 6.06
CA LYS A 29 -14.01 -7.09 5.10
C LYS A 29 -14.98 -8.09 5.74
N ASN A 30 -14.75 -8.47 6.99
CA ASN A 30 -15.57 -9.47 7.71
C ASN A 30 -16.79 -8.88 8.44
N LEU A 31 -17.04 -7.57 8.31
CA LEU A 31 -18.14 -6.89 9.00
C LEU A 31 -19.30 -6.63 8.02
N PRO A 32 -20.52 -7.12 8.30
CA PRO A 32 -21.63 -7.12 7.33
C PRO A 32 -22.18 -5.72 7.00
N ASN A 33 -21.89 -4.71 7.83
CA ASN A 33 -22.36 -3.35 7.68
C ASN A 33 -21.32 -2.39 7.10
N ILE A 34 -20.19 -2.92 6.60
CA ILE A 34 -19.13 -2.13 5.96
C ILE A 34 -19.14 -2.41 4.47
N ARG A 35 -19.11 -1.33 3.67
CA ARG A 35 -18.90 -1.41 2.23
C ARG A 35 -17.53 -0.88 1.88
N HIS A 36 -16.82 -1.61 1.02
CA HIS A 36 -15.53 -1.20 0.51
C HIS A 36 -15.72 -0.36 -0.75
N ILE A 37 -15.04 0.79 -0.77
CA ILE A 37 -15.02 1.70 -1.91
C ILE A 37 -13.56 1.95 -2.23
N HIS A 38 -13.20 1.82 -3.49
CA HIS A 38 -11.86 2.15 -3.97
C HIS A 38 -11.92 3.07 -5.18
N MET A 39 -10.81 3.74 -5.49
CA MET A 39 -10.71 4.55 -6.70
C MET A 39 -10.39 3.66 -7.90
N LYS A 40 -11.15 3.80 -8.97
CA LYS A 40 -10.89 3.14 -10.24
C LYS A 40 -9.53 3.60 -10.79
N SER A 41 -8.69 2.62 -11.12
CA SER A 41 -7.43 2.80 -11.82
C SER A 41 -7.40 1.96 -13.10
N SER A 42 -6.55 2.31 -14.05
CA SER A 42 -6.26 1.48 -15.22
C SER A 42 -4.81 1.66 -15.64
N PHE A 43 -4.33 0.73 -16.46
CA PHE A 43 -3.04 0.88 -17.13
C PHE A 43 -3.25 1.38 -18.56
N ASN A 44 -2.47 2.37 -18.97
CA ASN A 44 -2.40 2.83 -20.36
C ASN A 44 -0.93 2.92 -20.76
N ASN A 45 -0.50 2.13 -21.76
CA ASN A 45 0.89 2.08 -22.21
C ASN A 45 1.95 1.86 -21.11
N GLY A 46 1.58 1.18 -20.02
CA GLY A 46 2.46 0.93 -18.88
C GLY A 46 2.40 1.99 -17.78
N ASP A 47 1.68 3.09 -17.99
CA ASP A 47 1.45 4.14 -17.00
C ASP A 47 0.17 3.87 -16.20
N LEU A 48 0.23 4.16 -14.90
CA LEU A 48 -0.91 4.09 -13.99
C LEU A 48 -1.78 5.33 -14.16
N VAL A 49 -3.04 5.13 -14.56
CA VAL A 49 -4.05 6.18 -14.69
C VAL A 49 -5.07 6.06 -13.56
N ILE A 50 -5.18 7.10 -12.74
CA ILE A 50 -6.18 7.21 -11.67
C ILE A 50 -7.39 7.97 -12.23
N HIS A 51 -8.55 7.32 -12.27
CA HIS A 51 -9.76 7.89 -12.90
C HIS A 51 -10.54 8.84 -11.98
N TYR A 52 -10.13 8.97 -10.72
CA TYR A 52 -10.84 9.73 -9.67
C TYR A 52 -12.32 9.35 -9.49
N LYS A 53 -12.71 8.16 -9.97
CA LYS A 53 -14.06 7.62 -9.85
C LYS A 53 -14.07 6.57 -8.74
N ALA A 54 -14.89 6.80 -7.72
CA ALA A 54 -15.16 5.81 -6.69
C ALA A 54 -15.99 4.65 -7.29
N ILE A 55 -15.53 3.43 -7.07
CA ILE A 55 -16.24 2.20 -7.42
C ILE A 55 -16.43 1.35 -6.16
N ILE A 56 -17.60 0.74 -6.06
CA ILE A 56 -17.95 -0.22 -5.02
C ILE A 56 -17.52 -1.57 -5.56
N ASP A 57 -16.70 -2.28 -4.80
CA ASP A 57 -16.24 -3.62 -5.17
C ASP A 57 -16.96 -4.61 -4.26
N ASP A 58 -17.88 -5.38 -4.84
CA ASP A 58 -18.55 -6.47 -4.14
C ASP A 58 -17.65 -7.72 -4.10
N ASP A 59 -16.71 -7.85 -5.06
CA ASP A 59 -15.77 -8.96 -5.18
C ASP A 59 -14.31 -8.45 -5.03
N LEU A 60 -13.81 -8.50 -3.80
CA LEU A 60 -12.49 -7.96 -3.41
C LEU A 60 -11.28 -8.84 -3.80
N GLU A 61 -11.38 -9.62 -4.88
CA GLU A 61 -10.35 -10.60 -5.25
C GLU A 61 -9.08 -9.94 -5.83
N ASP A 62 -9.18 -8.77 -6.46
CA ASP A 62 -8.06 -8.09 -7.12
C ASP A 62 -7.60 -6.80 -6.39
N SER A 63 -7.49 -6.84 -5.06
CA SER A 63 -6.96 -5.72 -4.28
C SER A 63 -5.42 -5.64 -4.33
N GLN A 64 -4.86 -5.36 -5.51
CA GLN A 64 -3.43 -5.09 -5.67
C GLN A 64 -3.10 -3.63 -5.30
N SER A 65 -2.02 -3.44 -4.55
CA SER A 65 -1.47 -2.10 -4.28
C SER A 65 -0.61 -1.62 -5.45
N PHE A 66 -0.76 -0.36 -5.86
CA PHE A 66 -0.06 0.21 -7.03
C PHE A 66 1.28 0.89 -6.69
N GLY A 67 1.94 0.49 -5.60
CA GLY A 67 3.14 1.18 -5.10
C GLY A 67 4.32 1.15 -6.07
N ILE A 68 4.55 0.00 -6.74
CA ILE A 68 5.62 -0.15 -7.74
C ILE A 68 5.32 0.68 -8.98
N GLU A 69 4.06 0.73 -9.38
CA GLU A 69 3.57 1.45 -10.55
C GLU A 69 3.68 2.96 -10.36
N VAL A 70 3.44 3.45 -9.14
CA VAL A 70 3.68 4.85 -8.77
C VAL A 70 5.18 5.18 -8.88
N MET A 71 6.08 4.29 -8.41
CA MET A 71 7.53 4.49 -8.55
C MET A 71 7.97 4.59 -10.01
N LYS A 72 7.43 3.74 -10.89
CA LYS A 72 7.68 3.81 -12.34
C LYS A 72 7.22 5.15 -12.92
N SER A 73 6.03 5.62 -12.52
CA SER A 73 5.44 6.86 -13.01
C SER A 73 6.26 8.10 -12.65
N ILE A 74 6.90 8.12 -11.47
CA ILE A 74 7.81 9.20 -11.05
C ILE A 74 9.25 9.03 -11.56
N LYS A 75 9.51 8.04 -12.43
CA LYS A 75 10.83 7.73 -12.98
C LYS A 75 11.89 7.47 -11.91
N MET A 76 11.52 6.72 -10.85
CA MET A 76 12.49 6.21 -9.89
C MET A 76 13.59 5.39 -10.60
N PRO A 77 14.83 5.40 -10.08
CA PRO A 77 15.91 4.59 -10.62
C PRO A 77 15.53 3.10 -10.76
N GLU A 78 15.85 2.52 -11.92
CA GLU A 78 15.46 1.15 -12.28
C GLU A 78 15.98 0.10 -11.28
N TYR A 79 17.16 0.33 -10.70
CA TYR A 79 17.73 -0.56 -9.69
C TYR A 79 16.88 -0.59 -8.40
N LEU A 80 16.27 0.53 -8.01
CA LEU A 80 15.38 0.61 -6.85
C LEU A 80 14.04 -0.08 -7.13
N ILE A 81 13.50 0.10 -8.34
CA ILE A 81 12.26 -0.56 -8.77
C ILE A 81 12.44 -2.09 -8.73
N LYS A 82 13.56 -2.59 -9.26
CA LYS A 82 13.88 -4.03 -9.24
C LYS A 82 14.06 -4.59 -7.83
N ASP A 83 14.73 -3.86 -6.94
CA ASP A 83 14.89 -4.29 -5.55
C ASP A 83 13.55 -4.35 -4.82
N ALA A 84 12.71 -3.34 -5.00
CA ALA A 84 11.37 -3.32 -4.42
C ALA A 84 10.48 -4.46 -4.94
N GLN A 85 10.51 -4.75 -6.25
CA GLN A 85 9.82 -5.89 -6.84
C GLN A 85 10.30 -7.22 -6.25
N LYS A 86 11.61 -7.41 -6.11
CA LYS A 86 12.19 -8.61 -5.51
C LYS A 86 11.71 -8.83 -4.07
N ARG A 87 11.73 -7.77 -3.25
CA ARG A 87 11.22 -7.82 -1.87
C ARG A 87 9.73 -8.12 -1.82
N LEU A 88 8.94 -7.50 -2.70
CA LEU A 88 7.51 -7.77 -2.82
C LEU A 88 7.26 -9.25 -3.13
N SER A 89 7.97 -9.83 -4.10
CA SER A 89 7.85 -11.25 -4.42
C SER A 89 8.21 -12.15 -3.24
N THR A 90 9.24 -11.81 -2.45
CA THR A 90 9.59 -12.55 -1.24
C THR A 90 8.45 -12.50 -0.21
N ILE A 91 7.83 -11.33 -0.01
CA ILE A 91 6.75 -11.12 0.95
C ILE A 91 5.46 -11.83 0.52
N CYS A 92 5.10 -11.77 -0.76
CA CYS A 92 3.89 -12.40 -1.27
C CYS A 92 4.00 -13.93 -1.33
N ASN A 93 5.18 -14.47 -1.66
CA ASN A 93 5.35 -15.92 -1.83
C ASN A 93 5.61 -16.67 -0.53
N ALA A 94 6.17 -16.01 0.48
CA ALA A 94 6.31 -16.65 1.76
C ALA A 94 4.99 -16.46 2.54
N ASN A 95 4.48 -17.55 3.14
CA ASN A 95 3.46 -17.48 4.20
C ASN A 95 4.10 -16.86 5.45
N ILE A 96 4.49 -15.58 5.35
CA ILE A 96 5.24 -14.88 6.39
C ILE A 96 4.24 -14.51 7.48
N ASP A 97 4.45 -15.06 8.67
CA ASP A 97 3.77 -14.62 9.87
C ASP A 97 4.14 -13.16 10.21
N ASP A 98 3.19 -12.39 10.74
CA ASP A 98 3.34 -10.94 11.01
C ASP A 98 4.64 -10.57 11.76
N LYS A 99 5.16 -11.47 12.60
CA LYS A 99 6.42 -11.27 13.34
C LYS A 99 7.64 -11.29 12.42
N THR A 100 7.71 -12.25 11.52
CA THR A 100 8.79 -12.37 10.54
C THR A 100 8.75 -11.21 9.55
N PHE A 101 7.56 -10.73 9.18
CA PHE A 101 7.40 -9.52 8.34
C PHE A 101 8.01 -8.28 9.02
N GLN A 102 7.69 -8.04 10.29
CA GLN A 102 8.25 -6.90 11.03
C GLN A 102 9.78 -7.00 11.21
N GLN A 103 10.30 -8.22 11.36
CA GLN A 103 11.75 -8.46 11.43
C GLN A 103 12.46 -8.18 10.10
N ILE A 104 11.88 -8.57 8.97
CA ILE A 104 12.42 -8.28 7.63
C ILE A 104 12.43 -6.77 7.35
N ILE A 105 11.35 -6.06 7.69
CA ILE A 105 11.23 -4.61 7.48
C ILE A 105 12.18 -3.82 8.39
N SER A 106 12.35 -4.23 9.65
CA SER A 106 13.27 -3.57 10.59
C SER A 106 14.73 -3.80 10.22
N SER A 107 15.09 -5.01 9.77
CA SER A 107 16.43 -5.34 9.28
C SER A 107 16.78 -4.55 8.00
N SER A 108 15.81 -4.36 7.12
CA SER A 108 15.95 -3.56 5.90
C SER A 108 16.20 -2.07 6.16
N ARG A 109 15.59 -1.50 7.21
CA ARG A 109 15.75 -0.08 7.57
C ARG A 109 17.16 0.29 8.04
N ASN A 110 17.88 -0.67 8.63
CA ASN A 110 19.24 -0.42 9.12
C ASN A 110 20.31 -0.47 8.02
N SER A 111 20.04 -1.15 6.90
CA SER A 111 20.97 -1.27 5.77
C SER A 111 20.90 -0.07 4.81
N CYS A 112 19.70 0.48 4.57
CA CYS A 112 19.48 1.52 3.54
C CYS A 112 19.75 2.97 4.01
N ARG A 113 20.25 3.17 5.22
CA ARG A 113 20.40 4.52 5.82
C ARG A 113 21.54 5.34 5.20
N GLY A 114 22.58 4.69 4.67
CA GLY A 114 23.71 5.36 4.02
C GLY A 114 23.38 5.89 2.61
N ASP A 115 22.71 5.08 1.79
CA ASP A 115 22.46 5.42 0.37
C ASP A 115 21.33 6.44 0.18
N THR A 116 20.36 6.47 1.10
CA THR A 116 19.22 7.40 1.03
C THR A 116 19.62 8.85 1.31
N GLU A 117 20.54 9.10 2.23
CA GLU A 117 21.04 10.46 2.50
C GLU A 117 21.83 11.04 1.32
N GLN A 118 22.61 10.21 0.61
CA GLN A 118 23.32 10.61 -0.60
C GLN A 118 22.36 10.87 -1.77
N PHE A 119 21.33 10.03 -1.93
CA PHE A 119 20.31 10.23 -2.95
C PHE A 119 19.46 11.50 -2.69
N ILE A 120 19.06 11.75 -1.45
CA ILE A 120 18.32 12.98 -1.07
C ILE A 120 19.17 14.22 -1.32
N LYS A 121 20.45 14.22 -0.92
CA LYS A 121 21.39 15.31 -1.25
C LYS A 121 21.54 15.53 -2.75
N SER A 122 21.51 14.47 -3.55
CA SER A 122 21.64 14.56 -5.01
C SER A 122 20.38 15.16 -5.66
N ILE A 123 19.19 14.90 -5.10
CA ILE A 123 17.93 15.53 -5.53
C ILE A 123 17.89 17.00 -5.11
N GLU A 124 18.32 17.33 -3.89
CA GLU A 124 18.38 18.72 -3.40
C GLU A 124 19.36 19.59 -4.21
N GLN A 125 20.39 19.00 -4.80
CA GLN A 125 21.34 19.71 -5.68
C GLN A 125 20.84 19.90 -7.12
N MET A 126 19.75 19.23 -7.51
CA MET A 126 19.17 19.29 -8.85
C MET A 126 17.99 20.26 -8.98
N ILE A 127 17.51 20.84 -7.86
CA ILE A 127 16.46 21.86 -7.78
C ILE A 127 17.12 23.21 -7.47
#